data_AF-A0A4Q2QS93-F1
#
_entry.id   AF-A0A4Q2QS93-F1
#
_cell.length_a   1.000
_cell.length_b   1.000
_cell.length_c   1.000
_cell.angle_alpha   90.00
_cell.angle_beta   90.00
_cell.angle_gamma   90.00
#
_symmetry.space_group_name_H-M   'P 1'
#
loop_
_entity.id
_entity.type
_entity.pdbx_description
1 polymer ?
#
loop_
_entity_poly.entity_id
_entity_poly.type
_entity_poly.pdbx_seq_one_letter_code
_entity_poly.pdbx_strand_id
1 'polypeptide(L)'
;GKDPSKVDRSAAYAARYVAKNIVAAGLADRCEIQVSYAIGVAEPTSIMVETFGTEKVPSEQLTLLVREFFDLRPYGLIQMLDLLHPIYKETAAYGHFGREHFPWEKTDKAQLLRDAAGLK
;
A
#
# COMPACT_ATOMS: atom_id res chain seq x y z
N GLY A 1 -13.03 14.79 6.78
CA GLY A 1 -14.22 14.21 6.15
C GLY A 1 -14.49 12.83 6.70
N LYS A 2 -13.71 11.83 6.28
CA LYS A 2 -13.80 10.45 6.78
C LYS A 2 -12.68 10.16 7.77
N ASP A 3 -12.96 9.46 8.86
CA ASP A 3 -11.94 8.96 9.79
C ASP A 3 -11.27 7.68 9.20
N PRO A 4 -10.12 7.23 9.71
CA PRO A 4 -9.37 6.14 9.09
C PRO A 4 -10.01 4.75 9.25
N SER A 5 -11.10 4.59 10.00
CA SER A 5 -11.91 3.36 9.96
C SER A 5 -12.61 3.14 8.61
N LYS A 6 -12.75 4.19 7.79
CA LYS A 6 -13.37 4.10 6.47
C LYS A 6 -12.35 3.68 5.43
N VAL A 7 -12.48 2.44 4.96
CA VAL A 7 -11.56 1.82 3.98
C VAL A 7 -11.42 2.62 2.69
N ASP A 8 -12.44 3.40 2.28
CA ASP A 8 -12.34 4.35 1.17
C ASP A 8 -11.12 5.28 1.26
N ARG A 9 -10.69 5.62 2.49
CA ARG A 9 -9.50 6.43 2.76
C ARG A 9 -8.30 5.56 3.10
N SER A 10 -8.41 4.74 4.14
CA SER A 10 -7.26 4.01 4.69
C SER A 10 -6.73 2.97 3.71
N ALA A 11 -7.60 2.26 2.99
CA ALA A 11 -7.17 1.25 2.02
C ALA A 11 -6.59 1.89 0.75
N ALA A 12 -7.10 3.05 0.34
CA ALA A 12 -6.51 3.82 -0.76
C ALA A 12 -5.09 4.31 -0.41
N TYR A 13 -4.87 4.78 0.82
CA TYR A 13 -3.54 5.15 1.30
C TYR A 13 -2.60 3.96 1.40
N ALA A 14 -3.09 2.82 1.88
CA ALA A 14 -2.28 1.60 1.93
C ALA A 14 -1.96 1.05 0.53
N ALA A 15 -2.89 1.11 -0.43
CA ALA A 15 -2.64 0.74 -1.81
C ALA A 15 -1.52 1.61 -2.43
N ARG A 16 -1.55 2.93 -2.16
CA ARG A 16 -0.44 3.83 -2.53
C ARG A 16 0.87 3.40 -1.88
N TYR A 17 0.86 3.16 -0.56
CA TYR A 17 2.05 2.75 0.18
C TYR A 17 2.66 1.45 -0.34
N VAL A 18 1.83 0.44 -0.62
CA VAL A 18 2.22 -0.83 -1.23
C VAL A 18 2.84 -0.61 -2.60
N ALA A 19 2.12 0.06 -3.51
CA ALA A 19 2.61 0.30 -4.87
C ALA A 19 3.93 1.09 -4.89
N LYS A 20 4.03 2.14 -4.04
CA LYS A 20 5.25 2.95 -3.93
C LYS A 20 6.43 2.12 -3.41
N ASN A 21 6.21 1.24 -2.44
CA ASN A 21 7.26 0.35 -1.92
C ASN A 21 7.70 -0.71 -2.94
N ILE A 22 6.76 -1.28 -3.72
CA ILE A 22 7.08 -2.22 -4.80
C ILE A 22 7.98 -1.56 -5.86
N VAL A 23 7.63 -0.34 -6.29
CA VAL A 23 8.43 0.40 -7.27
C VAL A 23 9.77 0.84 -6.69
N ALA A 24 9.80 1.35 -5.45
CA ALA A 24 11.03 1.77 -4.78
C ALA A 24 11.99 0.60 -4.48
N ALA A 25 11.46 -0.61 -4.27
CA ALA A 25 12.23 -1.83 -4.13
C ALA A 25 12.85 -2.30 -5.47
N GLY A 26 12.47 -1.66 -6.59
CA GLY A 26 12.89 -2.06 -7.92
C GLY A 26 12.21 -3.34 -8.41
N LEU A 27 11.11 -3.78 -7.79
CA LEU A 27 10.41 -5.01 -8.20
C LEU A 27 9.59 -4.82 -9.47
N ALA A 28 9.20 -3.58 -9.77
CA ALA A 28 8.55 -3.18 -11.01
C ALA A 28 8.81 -1.69 -11.29
N ASP A 29 8.70 -1.25 -12.54
CA ASP A 29 8.80 0.17 -12.88
C ASP A 29 7.45 0.90 -12.76
N ARG A 30 6.34 0.16 -12.89
CA ARG A 30 4.97 0.61 -12.68
C ARG A 30 4.21 -0.45 -11.89
N CYS A 31 3.35 -0.01 -10.97
CA CYS A 31 2.54 -0.92 -10.16
C CYS A 31 1.19 -0.27 -9.83
N GLU A 32 0.12 -1.03 -10.06
CA GLU A 32 -1.23 -0.74 -9.62
C GLU A 32 -1.67 -1.80 -8.60
N ILE A 33 -2.33 -1.34 -7.54
CA ILE A 33 -2.88 -2.18 -6.48
C ILE A 33 -4.38 -1.94 -6.40
N GLN A 34 -5.16 -3.01 -6.48
CA GLN A 34 -6.58 -2.99 -6.23
C GLN A 34 -6.90 -3.83 -5.00
N VAL A 35 -7.73 -3.28 -4.11
CA VAL A 35 -8.23 -3.97 -2.92
C VAL A 35 -9.73 -3.77 -2.81
N SER A 36 -10.46 -4.81 -2.40
CA SER A 36 -11.90 -4.75 -2.17
C SER A 36 -12.26 -5.32 -0.80
N TYR A 37 -13.37 -4.85 -0.22
CA TYR A 37 -13.87 -5.30 1.08
C TYR A 37 -15.38 -5.53 1.01
N ALA A 38 -15.86 -6.53 1.75
CA ALA A 38 -17.27 -6.67 2.07
C ALA A 38 -17.58 -5.99 3.41
N ILE A 39 -18.77 -5.39 3.54
CA ILE A 39 -19.17 -4.73 4.78
C ILE A 39 -19.15 -5.72 5.96
N GLY A 40 -18.47 -5.36 7.05
CA GLY A 40 -18.35 -6.22 8.24
C GLY A 40 -17.27 -7.31 8.15
N VAL A 41 -16.54 -7.43 7.03
CA VAL A 41 -15.44 -8.38 6.87
C VAL A 41 -14.10 -7.65 6.99
N ALA A 42 -13.23 -8.13 7.87
CA ALA A 42 -11.93 -7.50 8.11
C ALA A 42 -10.93 -7.79 6.99
N GLU A 43 -10.90 -9.02 6.48
CA GLU A 43 -10.02 -9.40 5.38
C GLU A 43 -10.49 -8.78 4.06
N PRO A 44 -9.59 -8.31 3.19
CA PRO A 44 -9.95 -7.93 1.83
C PRO A 44 -10.56 -9.11 1.08
N THR A 45 -11.66 -8.88 0.36
CA THR A 45 -12.27 -9.87 -0.53
C THR A 45 -11.40 -10.15 -1.75
N SER A 46 -10.60 -9.17 -2.19
CA SER A 46 -9.58 -9.36 -3.21
C SER A 46 -8.39 -8.43 -3.00
N ILE A 47 -7.22 -8.88 -3.45
CA ILE A 47 -6.00 -8.10 -3.61
C ILE A 47 -5.47 -8.44 -5.00
N MET A 48 -5.30 -7.44 -5.86
CA MET A 48 -4.75 -7.58 -7.21
C MET A 48 -3.52 -6.67 -7.34
N VAL A 49 -2.48 -7.22 -7.96
CA VAL A 49 -1.25 -6.50 -8.31
C VAL A 49 -1.10 -6.54 -9.83
N GLU A 50 -1.05 -5.37 -10.47
CA GLU A 50 -0.81 -5.22 -11.91
C GLU A 50 0.45 -4.38 -12.14
N THR A 51 1.35 -4.88 -12.96
CA THR A 51 2.67 -4.27 -13.21
C THR A 51 2.86 -3.83 -14.66
N PHE A 52 1.87 -4.09 -15.51
CA PHE A 52 1.86 -3.69 -16.92
C PHE A 52 3.09 -4.19 -17.69
N GLY A 53 3.58 -5.38 -17.37
CA GLY A 53 4.76 -6.00 -17.99
C GLY A 53 6.10 -5.39 -17.57
N THR A 54 6.15 -4.67 -16.45
CA THR A 54 7.37 -4.05 -15.91
C THR A 54 7.95 -4.76 -14.69
N GLU A 55 7.37 -5.90 -14.30
CA GLU A 55 7.85 -6.71 -13.19
C GLU A 55 9.25 -7.29 -13.46
N LYS A 56 10.08 -7.29 -12.41
CA LYS A 56 11.45 -7.86 -12.42
C LYS A 56 11.52 -9.19 -11.69
N VAL A 57 10.38 -9.65 -11.16
CA VAL A 57 10.16 -10.94 -10.50
C VAL A 57 8.81 -11.51 -10.95
N PRO A 58 8.56 -12.82 -10.79
CA PRO A 58 7.28 -13.41 -11.14
C PRO A 58 6.09 -12.69 -10.48
N SER A 59 5.02 -12.42 -11.23
CA SER A 59 3.86 -11.64 -10.75
C SER A 59 3.15 -12.30 -9.56
N GLU A 60 3.14 -13.64 -9.50
CA GLU A 60 2.62 -14.39 -8.35
C GLU A 60 3.40 -14.09 -7.07
N GLN A 61 4.73 -13.93 -7.18
CA GLN A 61 5.59 -13.59 -6.04
C GLN A 61 5.27 -12.20 -5.50
N LEU A 62 4.96 -11.22 -6.36
CA LEU A 62 4.53 -9.88 -5.91
C LEU A 62 3.29 -9.96 -5.02
N THR A 63 2.29 -10.74 -5.43
CA THR A 63 1.05 -10.92 -4.66
C THR A 63 1.32 -11.57 -3.30
N LEU A 64 2.23 -12.55 -3.25
CA LEU A 64 2.65 -13.20 -1.99
C LEU A 64 3.36 -12.21 -1.07
N LEU A 65 4.32 -11.43 -1.58
CA LEU A 65 5.03 -10.41 -0.82
C LEU A 65 4.07 -9.35 -0.25
N VAL A 66 3.05 -8.94 -1.02
CA VAL A 66 2.04 -7.99 -0.52
C VAL A 66 1.28 -8.59 0.67
N ARG A 67 0.84 -9.85 0.57
CA ARG A 67 0.11 -10.53 1.66
C ARG A 67 0.97 -10.77 2.89
N GLU A 68 2.26 -11.03 2.71
CA GLU A 68 3.19 -11.31 3.80
C GLU A 68 3.59 -10.04 4.56
N PHE A 69 3.88 -8.95 3.85
CA PHE A 69 4.50 -7.77 4.44
C PHE A 69 3.54 -6.62 4.73
N PHE A 70 2.28 -6.68 4.30
CA PHE A 70 1.30 -5.62 4.53
C PHE A 70 0.00 -6.19 5.13
N ASP A 71 -0.32 -5.78 6.35
CA ASP A 71 -1.61 -6.09 6.96
C ASP A 71 -2.69 -5.16 6.40
N LEU A 72 -3.47 -5.69 5.47
CA LEU A 72 -4.51 -4.94 4.77
C LEU A 72 -5.88 -4.99 5.47
N ARG A 73 -5.99 -5.54 6.68
CA ARG A 73 -7.24 -5.43 7.45
C ARG A 73 -7.42 -4.02 7.97
N PRO A 74 -8.65 -3.47 8.14
CA PRO A 74 -8.86 -2.09 8.58
C PRO A 74 -8.07 -1.67 9.82
N TYR A 75 -7.94 -2.54 10.82
CA TYR A 75 -7.11 -2.29 11.99
C TYR A 75 -5.61 -2.24 11.65
N GLY A 76 -5.14 -3.19 10.82
CA GLY A 76 -3.78 -3.22 10.29
C GLY A 76 -3.43 -1.95 9.52
N LEU A 77 -4.34 -1.44 8.67
CA LEU A 77 -4.15 -0.18 7.93
C LEU A 77 -3.87 1.01 8.86
N ILE A 78 -4.64 1.10 9.95
CA ILE A 78 -4.51 2.19 10.93
C ILE A 78 -3.18 2.12 11.67
N GLN A 79 -2.77 0.92 12.09
CA GLN A 79 -1.52 0.71 12.82
C GLN A 79 -0.30 0.89 11.92
N MET A 80 -0.32 0.28 10.72
CA MET A 80 0.79 0.31 9.77
C MET A 80 1.15 1.73 9.32
N LEU A 81 0.14 2.59 9.15
CA LEU A 81 0.33 3.95 8.66
C LEU A 81 0.19 5.02 9.75
N ASP A 82 0.05 4.61 11.02
CA ASP A 82 -0.15 5.50 12.17
C ASP A 82 -1.21 6.59 11.88
N LEU A 83 -2.45 6.18 11.62
CA LEU A 83 -3.48 7.06 11.07
C LEU A 83 -4.27 7.85 12.13
N LEU A 84 -4.10 7.58 13.41
CA LEU A 84 -4.87 8.23 14.49
C LEU A 84 -4.25 9.57 14.94
N HIS A 85 -3.95 10.42 13.97
CA HIS A 85 -3.37 11.75 14.17
C HIS A 85 -4.12 12.83 13.36
N PRO A 86 -4.05 14.11 13.76
CA PRO A 86 -4.70 15.21 13.05
C PRO A 86 -3.94 15.66 11.77
N ILE A 87 -3.54 14.70 10.92
CA ILE A 87 -2.67 14.93 9.74
C ILE A 87 -3.43 15.22 8.43
N TYR A 88 -4.76 15.14 8.43
CA TYR A 88 -5.55 15.11 7.19
C TYR A 88 -5.85 16.47 6.55
N LYS A 89 -5.74 17.58 7.28
CA LYS A 89 -6.11 18.90 6.76
C LYS A 89 -5.27 19.28 5.54
N GLU A 90 -3.98 19.01 5.60
CA GLU A 90 -3.05 19.30 4.51
C GLU A 90 -3.33 18.49 3.24
N THR A 91 -3.98 17.33 3.36
CA THR A 91 -4.31 16.47 2.22
C THR A 91 -5.52 16.97 1.41
N ALA A 92 -6.28 17.95 1.92
CA ALA A 92 -7.53 18.42 1.31
C ALA A 92 -7.33 19.28 0.05
N ALA A 93 -6.09 19.68 -0.26
CA ALA A 93 -5.71 20.40 -1.46
C ALA A 93 -4.38 19.87 -1.99
N TYR A 94 -4.16 20.06 -3.30
CA TYR A 94 -2.91 19.67 -3.99
C TYR A 94 -2.58 18.17 -3.96
N GLY A 95 -3.60 17.33 -3.75
CA GLY A 95 -3.47 15.88 -3.83
C GLY A 95 -3.03 15.22 -2.52
N HIS A 96 -3.49 13.97 -2.36
CA HIS A 96 -3.16 13.10 -1.22
C HIS A 96 -1.82 12.38 -1.39
N PHE A 97 -1.32 12.25 -2.61
CA PHE A 97 -0.17 11.42 -2.97
C PHE A 97 0.95 12.24 -3.62
N GLY A 98 2.18 11.74 -3.54
CA GLY A 98 3.37 12.39 -4.10
C GLY A 98 3.99 13.47 -3.21
N ARG A 99 3.61 13.53 -1.93
CA ARG A 99 4.13 14.49 -0.94
C ARG A 99 4.77 13.74 0.24
N GLU A 100 6.09 13.74 0.30
CA GLU A 100 6.91 12.82 1.11
C GLU A 100 6.68 12.81 2.63
N HIS A 101 6.07 13.84 3.23
CA HIS A 101 5.85 13.90 4.68
C HIS A 101 4.68 13.04 5.17
N PHE A 102 3.86 12.47 4.27
CA PHE A 102 2.74 11.62 4.67
C PHE A 102 3.18 10.17 4.94
N PRO A 103 2.57 9.48 5.93
CA PRO A 103 2.96 8.12 6.29
C PRO A 103 2.93 7.13 5.12
N TRP A 104 1.91 7.22 4.25
CA TRP A 104 1.75 6.36 3.07
C TRP A 104 2.69 6.69 1.90
N GLU A 105 3.50 7.74 2.01
CA GLU A 105 4.54 8.07 1.04
C GLU A 105 5.91 7.51 1.44
N LYS A 106 6.05 6.91 2.62
CA LYS A 106 7.31 6.26 3.02
C LYS A 106 7.60 5.03 2.14
N THR A 107 8.88 4.77 1.90
CA THR A 107 9.40 3.59 1.17
C THR A 107 10.24 2.69 2.07
N ASP A 108 9.88 2.60 3.34
CA ASP A 108 10.59 1.89 4.39
C ASP A 108 10.48 0.36 4.31
N LYS A 109 9.52 -0.18 3.55
CA LYS A 109 9.44 -1.61 3.23
C LYS A 109 10.21 -1.99 1.96
N ALA A 110 10.74 -1.03 1.21
CA ALA A 110 11.37 -1.29 -0.08
C ALA A 110 12.56 -2.27 0.02
N GLN A 111 13.47 -2.05 0.98
CA GLN A 111 14.62 -2.94 1.16
C GLN A 111 14.19 -4.35 1.58
N LEU A 112 13.25 -4.46 2.54
CA LEU A 112 12.69 -5.74 2.99
C LEU A 112 12.07 -6.53 1.83
N LEU A 113 11.29 -5.85 0.98
CA LEU A 113 10.69 -6.45 -0.20
C LEU A 113 11.74 -6.92 -1.21
N ARG A 114 12.76 -6.09 -1.46
CA ARG A 114 13.85 -6.42 -2.38
C ARG A 114 14.62 -7.67 -1.92
N ASP A 115 14.93 -7.75 -0.63
CA ASP A 115 15.63 -8.88 -0.03
C ASP A 115 14.79 -10.16 -0.11
N ALA A 116 13.50 -10.08 0.26
CA ALA A 116 12.57 -11.21 0.18
C ALA A 116 12.31 -11.66 -1.27
N ALA A 117 12.43 -10.74 -2.23
CA ALA A 117 12.34 -11.04 -3.65
C ALA A 117 13.60 -11.71 -4.23
N GLY A 118 14.71 -11.74 -3.48
CA GLY A 118 15.98 -12.33 -3.92
C GLY A 118 16.79 -11.46 -4.89
N LEU A 119 16.42 -10.18 -5.06
CA LEU A 119 17.13 -9.24 -5.92
C LEU A 119 18.30 -8.61 -5.16
N LYS A 120 19.51 -9.15 -5.34
CA LYS A 120 20.75 -8.57 -4.78
C LYS A 120 21.12 -7.24 -5.45
#